data_AF-A0A6G2JC81-F1
#
_entry.id   AF-A0A6G2JC81-F1
#
_cell.length_a   1.000
_cell.length_b   1.000
_cell.length_c   1.000
_cell.angle_alpha   90.00
_cell.angle_beta   90.00
_cell.angle_gamma   90.00
#
_symmetry.space_group_name_H-M   'P 1'
#
loop_
_entity.id
_entity.type
_entity.pdbx_description
1 polymer ?
#
loop_
_entity_poly.entity_id
_entity_poly.type
_entity_poly.pdbx_seq_one_letter_code
_entity_poly.pdbx_strand_id
1 'polypeptide(L)'
;MGQRREARAGRRLVRRGSSARRDALRRQGLRRPWPRQQCRSVVDLDLEPVCAWRRRLTKRAGSLSAGPLRRVRASQYLASVVAGSTTIPVIDISPSASAEEACARIDAACRGIGFFAITGHGVAGELLDGVLDVARQFFAQPLAHKNSLAIELSDHHRGYAGVEGELLQPGLRADYKETLDFGPEVPLDDPQRSPLEGPNQWPDLPGFRDAVEAYQAAVLEAAKRLLRLIAQALRQDRSFFDQRFERPLVGTRLIRYPAVVEPRPDQLGCGAHSDYGCVTLLHIDGTAGLQLADIDGRWHDVIAPPGSFIVNLGDMLARWTNDRYRATVHRVQSPRIADRYSVPTFVNPSYDTIVECLPSCLGEGEQPKDPTTTSGAYLQSRFDETFAYRQ
;
A
#
# COMPACT_ATOMS: atom_id res chain seq x y z
N MET A 1 0.90 -62.92 -35.57
CA MET A 1 -0.05 -62.83 -34.44
C MET A 1 0.68 -62.11 -33.31
N GLY A 2 0.16 -60.97 -32.84
CA GLY A 2 0.79 -60.14 -31.80
C GLY A 2 1.33 -58.82 -32.34
N GLN A 3 0.94 -57.72 -31.67
CA GLN A 3 1.27 -56.30 -31.93
C GLN A 3 0.21 -55.46 -32.68
N ARG A 4 -1.03 -55.42 -32.18
CA ARG A 4 -1.95 -54.26 -32.35
C ARG A 4 -2.98 -54.20 -31.20
N ARG A 5 -2.54 -54.08 -29.94
CA ARG A 5 -3.42 -53.78 -28.79
C ARG A 5 -2.68 -53.03 -27.68
N GLU A 6 -2.16 -51.84 -27.96
CA GLU A 6 -1.66 -50.95 -26.88
C GLU A 6 -1.86 -49.44 -27.14
N ALA A 7 -2.79 -49.07 -28.04
CA ALA A 7 -3.04 -47.67 -28.40
C ALA A 7 -4.43 -47.15 -27.98
N ARG A 8 -5.08 -47.74 -26.96
CA ARG A 8 -6.42 -47.30 -26.49
C ARG A 8 -6.60 -47.09 -24.98
N ALA A 9 -5.52 -47.06 -24.19
CA ALA A 9 -5.59 -46.71 -22.76
C ALA A 9 -5.11 -45.27 -22.42
N GLY A 10 -4.53 -44.53 -23.38
CA GLY A 10 -3.93 -43.21 -23.13
C GLY A 10 -4.82 -41.97 -23.30
N ARG A 11 -6.12 -42.10 -23.59
CA ARG A 11 -7.02 -40.96 -23.87
C ARG A 11 -8.16 -40.74 -22.87
N ARG A 12 -8.03 -41.24 -21.64
CA ARG A 12 -9.02 -40.99 -20.55
C ARG A 12 -8.45 -40.38 -19.27
N LEU A 13 -7.20 -39.92 -19.25
CA LEU A 13 -6.58 -39.28 -18.07
C LEU A 13 -6.16 -37.82 -18.26
N VAL A 14 -6.60 -37.13 -19.32
CA VAL A 14 -6.31 -35.69 -19.54
C VAL A 14 -7.52 -34.78 -19.29
N ARG A 15 -8.68 -35.33 -18.90
CA ARG A 15 -9.89 -34.53 -18.61
C ARG A 15 -10.22 -34.33 -17.13
N ARG A 16 -9.37 -34.76 -16.19
CA ARG A 16 -9.55 -34.51 -14.74
C ARG A 16 -8.57 -33.51 -14.12
N GLY A 17 -7.68 -32.89 -14.92
CA GLY A 17 -6.72 -31.88 -14.44
C GLY A 17 -7.18 -30.42 -14.57
N SER A 18 -8.31 -30.15 -15.23
CA SER A 18 -8.75 -28.77 -15.52
C SER A 18 -9.77 -28.17 -14.55
N SER A 19 -10.33 -28.95 -13.62
CA SER A 19 -11.18 -28.40 -12.54
C SER A 19 -10.33 -28.00 -11.32
N ALA A 20 -9.36 -28.82 -10.93
CA ALA A 20 -8.48 -28.55 -9.78
C ALA A 20 -7.65 -27.26 -9.91
N ARG A 21 -7.20 -26.89 -11.13
CA ARG A 21 -6.53 -25.60 -11.38
C ARG A 21 -7.48 -24.40 -11.42
N ARG A 22 -8.77 -24.60 -11.70
CA ARG A 22 -9.79 -23.53 -11.67
C ARG A 22 -10.28 -23.28 -10.24
N ASP A 23 -10.29 -24.30 -9.40
CA ASP A 23 -10.66 -24.18 -7.99
C ASP A 23 -9.56 -23.53 -7.14
N ALA A 24 -8.28 -23.65 -7.54
CA ALA A 24 -7.18 -22.95 -6.88
C ALA A 24 -7.20 -21.42 -7.14
N LEU A 25 -7.58 -20.98 -8.34
CA LEU A 25 -7.70 -19.56 -8.69
C LEU A 25 -8.92 -18.88 -8.05
N ARG A 26 -9.99 -19.64 -7.75
CA ARG A 26 -11.15 -19.13 -7.00
C ARG A 26 -10.85 -18.84 -5.52
N ARG A 27 -9.82 -19.47 -4.96
CA ARG A 27 -9.41 -19.29 -3.55
C ARG A 27 -8.47 -18.10 -3.31
N GLN A 28 -8.05 -17.39 -4.37
CA GLN A 28 -7.12 -16.25 -4.28
C GLN A 28 -7.75 -14.89 -4.65
N GLY A 29 -9.08 -14.78 -4.70
CA GLY A 29 -9.76 -13.48 -4.93
C GLY A 29 -9.58 -12.84 -6.31
N LEU A 30 -8.71 -13.36 -7.18
CA LEU A 30 -8.49 -12.83 -8.52
C LEU A 30 -9.65 -13.22 -9.46
N ARG A 31 -10.64 -12.33 -9.59
CA ARG A 31 -11.80 -12.51 -10.49
C ARG A 31 -11.40 -12.30 -11.96
N ARG A 32 -12.17 -12.93 -12.85
CA ARG A 32 -11.94 -13.00 -14.31
C ARG A 32 -11.90 -11.61 -14.97
N PRO A 33 -11.13 -11.42 -16.06
CA PRO A 33 -11.12 -10.17 -16.81
C PRO A 33 -12.48 -9.87 -17.47
N TRP A 34 -12.94 -8.62 -17.32
CA TRP A 34 -14.17 -8.06 -17.92
C TRP A 34 -13.96 -7.74 -19.42
N PRO A 35 -15.01 -7.61 -20.26
CA PRO A 35 -14.89 -7.39 -21.69
C PRO A 35 -14.20 -6.06 -22.05
N ARG A 36 -13.33 -6.12 -23.07
CA ARG A 36 -12.38 -5.08 -23.53
C ARG A 36 -12.98 -3.80 -24.17
N GLN A 37 -14.24 -3.47 -23.95
CA GLN A 37 -14.88 -2.33 -24.63
C GLN A 37 -15.33 -1.26 -23.65
N GLN A 38 -14.39 -0.46 -23.14
CA GLN A 38 -14.56 0.96 -22.73
C GLN A 38 -13.31 1.48 -21.98
N CYS A 39 -12.12 1.39 -22.58
CA CYS A 39 -10.97 2.20 -22.17
C CYS A 39 -10.17 2.54 -23.42
N ARG A 40 -10.56 3.59 -24.14
CA ARG A 40 -9.67 4.25 -25.10
C ARG A 40 -9.39 5.66 -24.60
N SER A 41 -8.09 5.89 -24.34
CA SER A 41 -7.37 7.16 -24.28
C SER A 41 -7.95 8.28 -23.43
N VAL A 42 -7.52 8.36 -22.17
CA VAL A 42 -7.31 9.65 -21.48
C VAL A 42 -6.11 9.49 -20.53
N VAL A 43 -4.90 9.71 -21.02
CA VAL A 43 -3.76 10.03 -20.16
C VAL A 43 -2.85 10.98 -20.93
N ASP A 44 -3.14 12.28 -20.90
CA ASP A 44 -2.13 13.30 -21.18
C ASP A 44 -1.27 13.43 -19.91
N LEU A 45 -0.02 12.98 -20.01
CA LEU A 45 0.93 12.88 -18.90
C LEU A 45 1.81 14.13 -18.83
N ASP A 46 1.84 14.79 -17.68
CA ASP A 46 2.79 15.86 -17.38
C ASP A 46 4.14 15.26 -16.94
N LEU A 47 5.20 15.53 -17.70
CA LEU A 47 6.55 14.95 -17.54
C LEU A 47 7.50 15.81 -16.71
N GLU A 48 7.12 17.03 -16.29
CA GLU A 48 7.97 17.93 -15.49
C GLU A 48 8.48 17.31 -14.17
N PRO A 49 7.68 16.57 -13.38
CA PRO A 49 8.13 15.97 -12.12
C PRO A 49 9.29 14.97 -12.30
N VAL A 50 9.31 14.24 -13.43
CA VAL A 50 10.34 13.24 -13.76
C VAL A 50 11.71 13.91 -13.99
N CYS A 51 11.72 15.09 -14.61
CA CYS A 51 12.92 15.86 -14.90
C CYS A 51 13.57 16.47 -13.64
N ALA A 52 12.75 16.94 -12.69
CA ALA A 52 13.24 17.45 -11.40
C ALA A 52 13.78 16.32 -10.49
N TRP A 53 13.11 15.16 -10.50
CA TRP A 53 13.55 13.96 -9.79
C TRP A 53 14.88 13.40 -10.32
N ARG A 54 15.04 13.34 -11.65
CA ARG A 54 16.28 12.92 -12.33
C ARG A 54 17.50 13.74 -11.89
N ARG A 55 17.34 15.06 -11.68
CA ARG A 55 18.40 15.97 -11.22
C ARG A 55 18.80 15.77 -9.75
N ARG A 56 17.88 15.36 -8.86
CA ARG A 56 18.18 15.09 -7.45
C ARG A 56 18.85 13.72 -7.24
N LEU A 57 18.42 12.70 -7.97
CA LEU A 57 19.04 11.37 -7.92
C LEU A 57 20.48 11.36 -8.41
N THR A 58 20.78 12.11 -9.48
CA THR A 58 22.16 12.25 -9.98
C THR A 58 23.07 12.91 -8.94
N LYS A 59 22.57 13.87 -8.15
CA LYS A 59 23.31 14.45 -7.03
C LYS A 59 23.56 13.44 -5.89
N ARG A 60 22.55 12.64 -5.49
CA ARG A 60 22.70 11.60 -4.44
C ARG A 60 23.61 10.43 -4.87
N ALA A 61 23.56 10.01 -6.14
CA ALA A 61 24.43 8.94 -6.66
C ALA A 61 25.92 9.34 -6.68
N GLY A 62 26.21 10.63 -6.84
CA GLY A 62 27.56 11.19 -6.79
C GLY A 62 28.22 11.11 -5.42
N SER A 63 27.44 11.18 -4.32
CA SER A 63 27.96 11.19 -2.96
C SER A 63 28.10 9.80 -2.31
N LEU A 64 27.42 8.77 -2.83
CA LEU A 64 27.32 7.44 -2.20
C LEU A 64 28.15 6.32 -2.86
N SER A 65 28.84 6.58 -3.96
CA SER A 65 29.49 5.52 -4.75
C SER A 65 31.03 5.59 -4.72
N ALA A 66 31.63 4.62 -4.03
CA ALA A 66 33.04 4.28 -4.17
C ALA A 66 33.26 3.47 -5.47
N GLY A 67 33.94 4.08 -6.45
CA GLY A 67 34.45 3.45 -7.66
C GLY A 67 33.64 3.68 -8.96
N PRO A 68 34.31 3.78 -10.13
CA PRO A 68 33.68 4.12 -11.41
C PRO A 68 32.72 3.05 -11.95
N LEU A 69 33.01 1.76 -11.76
CA LEU A 69 32.13 0.66 -12.19
C LEU A 69 30.80 0.61 -11.43
N ARG A 70 30.82 0.91 -10.11
CA ARG A 70 29.60 1.04 -9.29
C ARG A 70 28.74 2.24 -9.71
N ARG A 71 29.37 3.36 -10.10
CA ARG A 71 28.68 4.55 -10.64
C ARG A 71 27.93 4.24 -11.93
N VAL A 72 28.55 3.54 -12.88
CA VAL A 72 27.93 3.19 -14.16
C VAL A 72 26.71 2.28 -13.93
N ARG A 73 26.85 1.23 -13.11
CA ARG A 73 25.72 0.33 -12.78
C ARG A 73 24.56 1.05 -12.07
N ALA A 74 24.86 1.96 -11.14
CA ALA A 74 23.84 2.79 -10.48
C ALA A 74 23.11 3.71 -11.48
N SER A 75 23.84 4.36 -12.38
CA SER A 75 23.24 5.24 -13.40
C SER A 75 22.33 4.49 -14.39
N GLN A 76 22.72 3.27 -14.80
CA GLN A 76 21.92 2.41 -15.67
C GLN A 76 20.64 1.93 -14.97
N TYR A 77 20.74 1.54 -13.70
CA TYR A 77 19.58 1.15 -12.90
C TYR A 77 18.58 2.31 -12.73
N LEU A 78 19.06 3.50 -12.40
CA LEU A 78 18.17 4.66 -12.29
C LEU A 78 17.52 5.01 -13.63
N ALA A 79 18.24 4.89 -14.74
CA ALA A 79 17.69 5.09 -16.08
C ALA A 79 16.61 4.05 -16.42
N SER A 80 16.78 2.78 -16.04
CA SER A 80 15.75 1.75 -16.25
C SER A 80 14.50 1.99 -15.40
N VAL A 81 14.67 2.44 -14.15
CA VAL A 81 13.54 2.82 -13.29
C VAL A 81 12.75 3.97 -13.91
N VAL A 82 13.43 5.00 -14.44
CA VAL A 82 12.74 6.10 -15.14
C VAL A 82 12.00 5.59 -16.39
N ALA A 83 12.66 4.76 -17.21
CA ALA A 83 12.09 4.27 -18.46
C ALA A 83 10.88 3.34 -18.28
N GLY A 84 10.81 2.61 -17.15
CA GLY A 84 9.69 1.75 -16.77
C GLY A 84 8.71 2.37 -15.79
N SER A 85 8.86 3.66 -15.47
CA SER A 85 7.98 4.35 -14.52
C SER A 85 6.68 4.79 -15.16
N THR A 86 5.61 4.71 -14.37
CA THR A 86 4.38 5.46 -14.64
C THR A 86 4.29 6.61 -13.64
N THR A 87 3.98 7.81 -14.13
CA THR A 87 3.61 8.91 -13.25
C THR A 87 2.16 8.73 -12.83
N ILE A 88 1.93 8.63 -11.54
CA ILE A 88 0.57 8.72 -10.99
C ILE A 88 0.11 10.18 -10.98
N PRO A 89 -1.21 10.47 -11.09
CA PRO A 89 -1.70 11.84 -11.05
C PRO A 89 -1.27 12.55 -9.76
N VAL A 90 -0.81 13.81 -9.86
CA VAL A 90 -0.47 14.64 -8.69
C VAL A 90 -1.58 15.65 -8.45
N ILE A 91 -2.26 15.57 -7.31
CA ILE A 91 -3.47 16.32 -7.01
C ILE A 91 -3.21 17.26 -5.83
N ASP A 92 -3.37 18.57 -6.05
CA ASP A 92 -3.31 19.53 -4.95
C ASP A 92 -4.64 19.54 -4.18
N ILE A 93 -4.56 19.28 -2.87
CA ILE A 93 -5.70 19.29 -1.95
C ILE A 93 -5.62 20.47 -0.95
N SER A 94 -4.81 21.48 -1.27
CA SER A 94 -4.76 22.72 -0.51
C SER A 94 -6.14 23.42 -0.45
N PRO A 95 -6.47 24.14 0.63
CA PRO A 95 -7.73 24.89 0.70
C PRO A 95 -7.88 25.96 -0.39
N SER A 96 -6.77 26.41 -0.99
CA SER A 96 -6.73 27.34 -2.11
C SER A 96 -6.97 26.69 -3.48
N ALA A 97 -6.87 25.36 -3.59
CA ALA A 97 -7.12 24.64 -4.84
C ALA A 97 -8.63 24.56 -5.15
N SER A 98 -8.97 24.41 -6.43
CA SER A 98 -10.36 24.15 -6.84
C SER A 98 -10.82 22.79 -6.33
N ALA A 99 -11.80 22.78 -5.44
CA ALA A 99 -12.38 21.55 -4.90
C ALA A 99 -13.03 20.70 -6.01
N GLU A 100 -13.68 21.33 -7.00
CA GLU A 100 -14.29 20.65 -8.13
C GLU A 100 -13.25 19.92 -8.99
N GLU A 101 -12.14 20.60 -9.31
CA GLU A 101 -11.06 20.01 -10.09
C GLU A 101 -10.38 18.87 -9.31
N ALA A 102 -10.10 19.07 -8.02
CA ALA A 102 -9.53 18.05 -7.16
C ALA A 102 -10.44 16.81 -7.10
N CYS A 103 -11.75 16.98 -6.91
CA CYS A 103 -12.72 15.88 -6.91
C CYS A 103 -12.76 15.13 -8.24
N ALA A 104 -12.78 15.84 -9.37
CA ALA A 104 -12.79 15.23 -10.69
C ALA A 104 -11.52 14.40 -10.96
N ARG A 105 -10.35 14.94 -10.57
CA ARG A 105 -9.06 14.25 -10.73
C ARG A 105 -8.93 13.05 -9.79
N ILE A 106 -9.46 13.15 -8.57
CA ILE A 106 -9.55 12.03 -7.62
C ILE A 106 -10.46 10.94 -8.21
N ASP A 107 -11.67 11.27 -8.67
CA ASP A 107 -12.60 10.30 -9.27
C ASP A 107 -11.94 9.55 -10.45
N ALA A 108 -11.26 10.28 -11.32
CA ALA A 108 -10.54 9.71 -12.46
C ALA A 108 -9.39 8.78 -12.03
N ALA A 109 -8.56 9.21 -11.08
CA ALA A 109 -7.45 8.40 -10.57
C ALA A 109 -7.94 7.11 -9.89
N CYS A 110 -8.98 7.22 -9.06
CA CYS A 110 -9.57 6.11 -8.32
C CYS A 110 -10.20 5.05 -9.25
N ARG A 111 -10.83 5.45 -10.35
CA ARG A 111 -11.37 4.53 -11.37
C ARG A 111 -10.31 3.92 -12.28
N GLY A 112 -9.25 4.69 -12.53
CA GLY A 112 -8.16 4.31 -13.42
C GLY A 112 -7.22 3.31 -12.78
N ILE A 113 -6.18 3.82 -12.11
CA ILE A 113 -5.13 3.00 -11.50
C ILE A 113 -5.30 2.85 -9.99
N GLY A 114 -6.22 3.57 -9.34
CA GLY A 114 -6.43 3.49 -7.89
C GLY A 114 -5.29 4.09 -7.04
N PHE A 115 -4.39 4.85 -7.69
CA PHE A 115 -3.22 5.49 -7.10
C PHE A 115 -3.09 6.93 -7.61
N PHE A 116 -2.68 7.84 -6.73
CA PHE A 116 -2.36 9.23 -7.03
C PHE A 116 -1.44 9.79 -5.94
N ALA A 117 -0.71 10.87 -6.22
CA ALA A 117 0.01 11.62 -5.21
C ALA A 117 -0.80 12.85 -4.79
N ILE A 118 -0.74 13.23 -3.52
CA ILE A 118 -1.35 14.47 -3.02
C ILE A 118 -0.30 15.48 -2.56
N THR A 119 -0.53 16.75 -2.89
CA THR A 119 0.21 17.92 -2.37
C THR A 119 -0.76 18.86 -1.63
N GLY A 120 -0.25 19.86 -0.92
CA GLY A 120 -1.12 20.80 -0.18
C GLY A 120 -1.90 20.16 0.98
N HIS A 121 -1.47 18.97 1.42
CA HIS A 121 -2.11 18.20 2.49
C HIS A 121 -1.99 18.85 3.88
N GLY A 122 -1.05 19.79 4.06
CA GLY A 122 -0.90 20.56 5.29
C GLY A 122 -0.07 19.90 6.39
N VAL A 123 0.63 18.80 6.08
CA VAL A 123 1.62 18.20 6.99
C VAL A 123 2.93 18.95 6.83
N ALA A 124 3.49 19.45 7.93
CA ALA A 124 4.74 20.19 7.94
C ALA A 124 5.92 19.31 7.50
N GLY A 125 6.86 19.88 6.74
CA GLY A 125 8.01 19.14 6.21
C GLY A 125 8.88 18.55 7.32
N GLU A 126 8.98 19.25 8.45
CA GLU A 126 9.73 18.84 9.64
C GLU A 126 9.16 17.56 10.26
N LEU A 127 7.84 17.34 10.19
CA LEU A 127 7.22 16.10 10.66
C LEU A 127 7.50 14.92 9.73
N LEU A 128 7.53 15.18 8.41
CA LEU A 128 7.87 14.18 7.40
C LEU A 128 9.33 13.72 7.54
N ASP A 129 10.25 14.68 7.68
CA ASP A 129 11.67 14.38 7.89
C ASP A 129 11.89 13.73 9.26
N GLY A 130 11.24 14.24 10.31
CA GLY A 130 11.35 13.73 11.68
C GLY A 130 10.96 12.25 11.81
N VAL A 131 9.83 11.83 11.20
CA VAL A 131 9.42 10.41 11.27
C VAL A 131 10.40 9.49 10.54
N LEU A 132 10.98 9.93 9.41
CA LEU A 132 12.00 9.16 8.71
C LEU A 132 13.31 9.08 9.50
N ASP A 133 13.68 10.15 10.20
CA ASP A 133 14.90 10.18 11.01
C ASP A 133 14.82 9.25 12.20
N VAL A 134 13.70 9.25 12.95
CA VAL A 134 13.53 8.31 14.06
C VAL A 134 13.44 6.86 13.56
N ALA A 135 12.83 6.61 12.39
CA ALA A 135 12.86 5.29 11.75
C ALA A 135 14.29 4.82 11.47
N ARG A 136 15.15 5.68 10.89
CA ARG A 136 16.56 5.37 10.64
C ARG A 136 17.31 5.06 11.94
N GLN A 137 17.09 5.86 12.98
CA GLN A 137 17.73 5.65 14.29
C GLN A 137 17.34 4.31 14.90
N PHE A 138 16.06 3.94 14.84
CA PHE A 138 15.58 2.65 15.33
C PHE A 138 16.15 1.47 14.53
N PHE A 139 16.07 1.50 13.20
CA PHE A 139 16.52 0.36 12.40
C PHE A 139 18.04 0.16 12.41
N ALA A 140 18.80 1.20 12.79
CA ALA A 140 20.23 1.13 13.06
C ALA A 140 20.58 0.48 14.42
N GLN A 141 19.61 0.30 15.32
CA GLN A 141 19.85 -0.35 16.61
C GLN A 141 20.27 -1.82 16.46
N PRO A 142 21.01 -2.38 17.45
CA PRO A 142 21.32 -3.80 17.49
C PRO A 142 20.06 -4.67 17.39
N LEU A 143 20.16 -5.82 16.72
CA LEU A 143 19.04 -6.73 16.54
C LEU A 143 18.37 -7.14 17.87
N ALA A 144 19.16 -7.30 18.94
CA ALA A 144 18.63 -7.61 20.27
C ALA A 144 17.67 -6.54 20.79
N HIS A 145 17.95 -5.24 20.56
CA HIS A 145 17.07 -4.14 20.95
C HIS A 145 15.81 -4.08 20.08
N LYS A 146 15.93 -4.38 18.79
CA LYS A 146 14.74 -4.44 17.91
C LYS A 146 13.83 -5.61 18.28
N ASN A 147 14.42 -6.78 18.55
CA ASN A 147 13.71 -7.99 18.96
C ASN A 147 13.05 -7.88 20.35
N SER A 148 13.50 -6.98 21.23
CA SER A 148 12.80 -6.78 22.51
C SER A 148 11.44 -6.10 22.35
N LEU A 149 11.15 -5.56 21.15
CA LEU A 149 9.85 -5.00 20.78
C LEU A 149 9.14 -5.87 19.74
N ALA A 150 9.49 -7.15 19.64
CA ALA A 150 8.95 -8.06 18.62
C ALA A 150 7.41 -8.03 18.62
N ILE A 151 6.80 -8.00 17.42
CA ILE A 151 5.35 -7.85 17.26
C ILE A 151 4.57 -9.02 17.87
N GLU A 152 5.20 -10.19 17.99
CA GLU A 152 4.68 -11.40 18.62
C GLU A 152 4.56 -11.26 20.15
N LEU A 153 5.21 -10.25 20.76
CA LEU A 153 5.08 -9.93 22.18
C LEU A 153 3.89 -8.99 22.46
N SER A 154 3.16 -8.57 21.43
CA SER A 154 2.00 -7.68 21.56
C SER A 154 0.70 -8.39 21.24
N ASP A 155 -0.24 -8.32 22.19
CA ASP A 155 -1.64 -8.77 21.98
C ASP A 155 -2.41 -7.86 20.99
N HIS A 156 -1.83 -6.74 20.57
CA HIS A 156 -2.49 -5.69 19.81
C HIS A 156 -1.88 -5.45 18.43
N HIS A 157 -0.99 -6.34 17.96
CA HIS A 157 -0.33 -6.22 16.66
C HIS A 157 0.43 -4.88 16.54
N ARG A 158 1.27 -4.59 17.53
CA ARG A 158 2.18 -3.44 17.60
C ARG A 158 3.59 -3.92 17.83
N GLY A 159 4.59 -3.30 17.22
CA GLY A 159 5.99 -3.67 17.42
C GLY A 159 6.71 -4.10 16.15
N TYR A 160 7.88 -4.72 16.35
CA TYR A 160 8.89 -4.96 15.34
C TYR A 160 8.69 -6.32 14.66
N ALA A 161 8.73 -6.34 13.33
CA ALA A 161 8.88 -7.56 12.54
C ALA A 161 10.20 -7.52 11.77
N GLY A 162 11.00 -8.58 11.90
CA GLY A 162 12.32 -8.68 11.27
C GLY A 162 12.27 -8.91 9.76
N VAL A 163 13.43 -8.81 9.13
CA VAL A 163 13.63 -9.21 7.72
C VAL A 163 13.20 -10.65 7.52
N GLU A 164 12.46 -10.92 6.44
CA GLU A 164 11.84 -12.22 6.15
C GLU A 164 10.75 -12.64 7.16
N GLY A 165 10.24 -11.72 7.98
CA GLY A 165 9.16 -11.97 8.95
C GLY A 165 7.75 -12.05 8.34
N GLU A 166 7.55 -11.53 7.12
CA GLU A 166 6.26 -11.56 6.41
C GLU A 166 6.39 -12.24 5.04
N LEU A 167 5.34 -12.95 4.61
CA LEU A 167 5.24 -13.51 3.26
C LEU A 167 3.91 -13.07 2.63
N LEU A 168 3.90 -11.92 1.97
CA LEU A 168 2.68 -11.38 1.37
C LEU A 168 2.30 -12.02 0.04
N GLN A 169 3.28 -12.56 -0.70
CA GLN A 169 3.04 -13.22 -1.98
C GLN A 169 3.37 -14.72 -1.91
N PRO A 170 2.35 -15.60 -1.82
CA PRO A 170 2.56 -17.04 -1.80
C PRO A 170 3.34 -17.53 -3.02
N GLY A 171 4.27 -18.48 -2.78
CA GLY A 171 5.11 -19.06 -3.81
C GLY A 171 6.41 -18.28 -4.11
N LEU A 172 6.64 -17.16 -3.42
CA LEU A 172 7.94 -16.48 -3.37
C LEU A 172 8.62 -16.70 -2.01
N ARG A 173 9.85 -16.20 -1.88
CA ARG A 173 10.53 -16.06 -0.58
C ARG A 173 9.89 -14.95 0.23
N ALA A 174 10.05 -15.03 1.55
CA ALA A 174 9.59 -14.01 2.48
C ALA A 174 10.17 -12.62 2.15
N ASP A 175 9.38 -11.60 2.47
CA ASP A 175 9.63 -10.21 2.13
C ASP A 175 10.95 -9.71 2.73
N TYR A 176 11.77 -9.07 1.91
CA TYR A 176 13.06 -8.53 2.33
C TYR A 176 12.92 -7.09 2.86
N LYS A 177 12.21 -6.97 3.98
CA LYS A 177 11.95 -5.72 4.72
C LYS A 177 11.87 -6.01 6.21
N GLU A 178 12.20 -5.03 7.03
CA GLU A 178 11.86 -5.03 8.47
C GLU A 178 10.89 -3.88 8.76
N THR A 179 10.01 -4.06 9.74
CA THR A 179 8.93 -3.12 10.08
C THR A 179 8.89 -2.81 11.57
N LEU A 180 8.34 -1.66 11.91
CA LEU A 180 7.94 -1.30 13.25
C LEU A 180 6.54 -0.66 13.19
N ASP A 181 5.58 -1.32 13.84
CA ASP A 181 4.15 -1.07 13.67
C ASP A 181 3.56 -0.37 14.88
N PHE A 182 2.83 0.72 14.62
CA PHE A 182 2.17 1.57 15.61
C PHE A 182 0.70 1.80 15.24
N GLY A 183 -0.12 2.12 16.24
CA GLY A 183 -1.42 2.76 16.08
C GLY A 183 -1.52 3.96 17.02
N PRO A 184 -2.67 4.66 17.07
CA PRO A 184 -2.96 5.57 18.16
C PRO A 184 -2.79 4.85 19.50
N GLU A 185 -2.19 5.53 20.48
CA GLU A 185 -2.04 4.99 21.83
C GLU A 185 -3.41 4.87 22.49
N VAL A 186 -3.84 3.64 22.80
CA VAL A 186 -5.13 3.37 23.45
C VAL A 186 -4.89 2.51 24.70
N PRO A 187 -5.17 3.03 25.91
CA PRO A 187 -5.07 2.28 27.16
C PRO A 187 -5.96 1.03 27.19
N LEU A 188 -5.54 0.01 27.94
CA LEU A 188 -6.29 -1.26 28.04
C LEU A 188 -7.65 -1.10 28.74
N ASP A 189 -7.77 -0.10 29.61
CA ASP A 189 -8.96 0.22 30.40
C ASP A 189 -9.89 1.24 29.73
N ASP A 190 -9.58 1.70 28.51
CA ASP A 190 -10.50 2.53 27.72
C ASP A 190 -11.78 1.72 27.39
N PRO A 191 -12.97 2.15 27.88
CA PRO A 191 -14.22 1.42 27.68
C PRO A 191 -14.69 1.40 26.21
N GLN A 192 -14.16 2.27 25.36
CA GLN A 192 -14.49 2.36 23.94
C GLN A 192 -13.43 1.69 23.05
N ARG A 193 -12.40 1.07 23.63
CA ARG A 193 -11.36 0.36 22.88
C ARG A 193 -11.96 -0.82 22.10
N SER A 194 -11.67 -0.86 20.81
CA SER A 194 -11.97 -2.01 19.96
C SER A 194 -10.88 -3.10 20.04
N PRO A 195 -11.17 -4.35 19.63
CA PRO A 195 -10.18 -5.44 19.58
C PRO A 195 -8.94 -5.18 18.70
N LEU A 196 -8.96 -4.15 17.85
CA LEU A 196 -7.85 -3.79 16.95
C LEU A 196 -6.98 -2.64 17.49
N GLU A 197 -7.33 -2.12 18.67
CA GLU A 197 -6.64 -1.03 19.36
C GLU A 197 -5.96 -1.55 20.65
N GLY A 198 -4.94 -0.84 21.09
CA GLY A 198 -4.22 -1.14 22.32
C GLY A 198 -2.92 -0.35 22.44
N PRO A 199 -2.18 -0.53 23.55
CA PRO A 199 -0.92 0.15 23.79
C PRO A 199 0.14 -0.24 22.76
N ASN A 200 1.03 0.72 22.45
CA ASN A 200 2.16 0.48 21.57
C ASN A 200 3.39 -0.03 22.34
N GLN A 201 4.31 -0.67 21.61
CA GLN A 201 5.65 -1.03 22.11
C GLN A 201 6.65 0.06 21.69
N TRP A 202 6.89 1.05 22.57
CA TRP A 202 7.77 2.18 22.26
C TRP A 202 9.26 1.85 22.50
N PRO A 203 10.16 2.17 21.56
CA PRO A 203 11.60 2.07 21.80
C PRO A 203 12.07 3.16 22.78
N ASP A 204 13.07 2.82 23.59
CA ASP A 204 13.75 3.77 24.48
C ASP A 204 14.75 4.62 23.68
N LEU A 205 14.21 5.48 22.82
CA LEU A 205 14.96 6.41 21.97
C LEU A 205 14.43 7.84 22.17
N PRO A 206 15.29 8.82 22.50
CA PRO A 206 14.85 10.19 22.76
C PRO A 206 14.04 10.80 21.61
N GLY A 207 12.85 11.33 21.93
CA GLY A 207 11.96 11.98 20.95
C GLY A 207 11.30 11.05 19.94
N PHE A 208 11.52 9.74 20.01
CA PHE A 208 10.96 8.79 19.05
C PHE A 208 9.43 8.79 19.08
N ARG A 209 8.85 8.63 20.28
CA ARG A 209 7.40 8.60 20.48
C ARG A 209 6.75 9.89 19.98
N ASP A 210 7.24 11.04 20.44
CA ASP A 210 6.70 12.35 20.07
C ASP A 210 6.70 12.58 18.55
N ALA A 211 7.77 12.18 17.86
CA ALA A 211 7.87 12.31 16.41
C ALA A 211 6.82 11.45 15.68
N VAL A 212 6.62 10.19 16.12
CA VAL A 212 5.63 9.28 15.52
C VAL A 212 4.21 9.75 15.81
N GLU A 213 3.88 10.11 17.05
CA GLU A 213 2.54 10.58 17.44
C GLU A 213 2.18 11.90 16.73
N ALA A 214 3.12 12.86 16.65
CA ALA A 214 2.90 14.12 15.93
C ALA A 214 2.68 13.90 14.43
N TYR A 215 3.46 13.01 13.81
CA TYR A 215 3.25 12.62 12.42
C TYR A 215 1.89 11.95 12.21
N GLN A 216 1.50 10.99 13.05
CA GLN A 216 0.21 10.30 12.97
C GLN A 216 -0.97 11.27 13.04
N ALA A 217 -0.94 12.21 13.99
CA ALA A 217 -1.98 13.22 14.13
C ALA A 217 -2.10 14.10 12.88
N ALA A 218 -0.97 14.57 12.33
CA ALA A 218 -0.97 15.41 11.14
C ALA A 218 -1.45 14.67 9.88
N VAL A 219 -1.03 13.40 9.71
CA VAL A 219 -1.45 12.57 8.57
C VAL A 219 -2.93 12.21 8.66
N LEU A 220 -3.47 11.99 9.85
CA LEU A 220 -4.89 11.74 10.03
C LEU A 220 -5.74 12.94 9.57
N GLU A 221 -5.33 14.17 9.88
CA GLU A 221 -6.04 15.36 9.41
C GLU A 221 -5.94 15.54 7.88
N ALA A 222 -4.80 15.21 7.28
CA ALA A 222 -4.65 15.15 5.83
C ALA A 222 -5.59 14.10 5.21
N ALA A 223 -5.68 12.91 5.81
CA ALA A 223 -6.56 11.84 5.36
C ALA A 223 -8.04 12.23 5.46
N LYS A 224 -8.47 12.87 6.55
CA LYS A 224 -9.85 13.40 6.70
C LYS A 224 -10.19 14.41 5.60
N ARG A 225 -9.26 15.32 5.26
CA ARG A 225 -9.45 16.27 4.16
C ARG A 225 -9.61 15.55 2.81
N LEU A 226 -8.75 14.57 2.54
CA LEU A 226 -8.85 13.74 1.34
C LEU A 226 -10.19 12.98 1.29
N LEU A 227 -10.62 12.37 2.39
CA LEU A 227 -11.88 11.63 2.47
C LEU A 227 -13.09 12.54 2.15
N ARG A 228 -13.10 13.79 2.60
CA ARG A 228 -14.15 14.76 2.25
C ARG A 228 -14.18 15.10 0.75
N LEU A 229 -13.04 15.08 0.06
CA LEU A 229 -12.98 15.22 -1.40
C LEU A 229 -13.46 13.94 -2.10
N ILE A 230 -13.07 12.76 -1.60
CA ILE A 230 -13.56 11.47 -2.10
C ILE A 230 -15.09 11.37 -1.95
N ALA A 231 -15.66 11.80 -0.83
CA ALA A 231 -17.10 11.82 -0.63
C ALA A 231 -17.82 12.65 -1.70
N GLN A 232 -17.32 13.86 -1.96
CA GLN A 232 -17.87 14.74 -3.01
C GLN A 232 -17.69 14.14 -4.41
N ALA A 233 -16.54 13.53 -4.71
CA ALA A 233 -16.29 12.81 -5.97
C ALA A 233 -17.30 11.66 -6.19
N LEU A 234 -17.71 10.99 -5.11
CA LEU A 234 -18.75 9.97 -5.08
C LEU A 234 -20.18 10.53 -5.01
N ARG A 235 -20.35 11.85 -5.14
CA ARG A 235 -21.63 12.56 -5.02
C ARG A 235 -22.35 12.24 -3.71
N GLN A 236 -21.59 12.02 -2.64
CA GLN A 236 -22.09 11.92 -1.28
C GLN A 236 -22.02 13.29 -0.60
N ASP A 237 -22.69 13.41 0.53
CA ASP A 237 -22.51 14.56 1.41
C ASP A 237 -21.03 14.73 1.77
N ARG A 238 -20.53 15.97 1.82
CA ARG A 238 -19.12 16.25 2.10
C ARG A 238 -18.67 15.66 3.45
N SER A 239 -19.57 15.59 4.43
CA SER A 239 -19.33 15.04 5.77
C SER A 239 -19.61 13.53 5.86
N PHE A 240 -19.91 12.86 4.75
CA PHE A 240 -20.24 11.43 4.72
C PHE A 240 -19.24 10.55 5.49
N PHE A 241 -17.94 10.82 5.35
CA PHE A 241 -16.91 10.08 6.08
C PHE A 241 -16.60 10.64 7.46
N ASP A 242 -17.02 11.85 7.82
CA ASP A 242 -16.69 12.43 9.13
C ASP A 242 -17.24 11.58 10.28
N GLN A 243 -18.52 11.16 10.19
CA GLN A 243 -19.15 10.28 11.18
C GLN A 243 -18.57 8.86 11.16
N ARG A 244 -18.19 8.37 9.97
CA ARG A 244 -17.63 7.01 9.77
C ARG A 244 -16.18 6.90 10.25
N PHE A 245 -15.53 8.02 10.52
CA PHE A 245 -14.14 8.13 10.97
C PHE A 245 -14.06 8.93 12.28
N GLU A 246 -15.09 8.87 13.13
CA GLU A 246 -15.10 9.51 14.45
C GLU A 246 -14.01 8.94 15.38
N ARG A 247 -13.86 7.60 15.38
CA ARG A 247 -12.78 6.87 16.06
C ARG A 247 -12.09 5.93 15.07
N PRO A 248 -11.30 6.49 14.13
CA PRO A 248 -10.80 5.74 13.01
C PRO A 248 -9.74 4.72 13.45
N LEU A 249 -9.76 3.54 12.83
CA LEU A 249 -8.73 2.53 13.04
C LEU A 249 -7.51 2.90 12.21
N VAL A 250 -6.49 3.47 12.85
CA VAL A 250 -5.26 3.93 12.19
C VAL A 250 -4.10 3.00 12.51
N GLY A 251 -3.37 2.58 11.47
CA GLY A 251 -2.10 1.89 11.60
C GLY A 251 -1.01 2.69 10.91
N THR A 252 0.17 2.83 11.52
CA THR A 252 1.34 3.45 10.91
C THR A 252 2.50 2.49 11.03
N ARG A 253 3.12 2.20 9.89
CA ARG A 253 4.23 1.24 9.84
C ARG A 253 5.47 1.96 9.36
N LEU A 254 6.53 1.94 10.16
CA LEU A 254 7.85 2.38 9.73
C LEU A 254 8.49 1.17 9.04
N ILE A 255 8.98 1.33 7.81
CA ILE A 255 9.54 0.21 7.05
C ILE A 255 10.94 0.56 6.56
N ARG A 256 11.88 -0.36 6.77
CA ARG A 256 13.19 -0.35 6.12
C ARG A 256 13.30 -1.52 5.14
N TYR A 257 13.72 -1.20 3.92
CA TYR A 257 14.12 -2.17 2.91
C TYR A 257 15.64 -2.08 2.74
N PRO A 258 16.41 -3.07 3.23
CA PRO A 258 17.86 -3.04 3.07
C PRO A 258 18.28 -3.10 1.60
N ALA A 259 19.37 -2.42 1.26
CA ALA A 259 19.92 -2.45 -0.09
C ALA A 259 20.49 -3.82 -0.45
N VAL A 260 20.12 -4.33 -1.64
CA VAL A 260 20.61 -5.61 -2.15
C VAL A 260 21.27 -5.39 -3.52
N VAL A 261 22.59 -5.61 -3.58
CA VAL A 261 23.37 -5.46 -4.83
C VAL A 261 22.90 -6.47 -5.88
N GLU A 262 22.69 -7.71 -5.43
CA GLU A 262 22.26 -8.85 -6.25
C GLU A 262 20.97 -9.43 -5.66
N PRO A 263 19.80 -8.81 -5.95
CA PRO A 263 18.52 -9.29 -5.45
C PRO A 263 18.22 -10.67 -6.03
N ARG A 264 17.66 -11.53 -5.19
CA ARG A 264 17.19 -12.85 -5.64
C ARG A 264 15.93 -12.66 -6.51
N PRO A 265 15.84 -13.30 -7.69
CA PRO A 265 14.68 -13.14 -8.58
C PRO A 265 13.34 -13.54 -7.95
N ASP A 266 13.36 -14.43 -6.96
CA ASP A 266 12.22 -14.98 -6.24
C ASP A 266 11.96 -14.29 -4.89
N GLN A 267 12.59 -13.14 -4.64
CA GLN A 267 12.42 -12.36 -3.41
C GLN A 267 12.13 -10.90 -3.72
N LEU A 268 11.08 -10.37 -3.11
CA LEU A 268 10.69 -8.97 -3.21
C LEU A 268 11.01 -8.26 -1.90
N GLY A 269 11.13 -6.93 -1.94
CA GLY A 269 11.15 -6.13 -0.72
C GLY A 269 9.80 -6.20 0.00
N CYS A 270 8.70 -6.12 -0.75
CA CYS A 270 7.33 -6.35 -0.30
C CYS A 270 6.59 -7.12 -1.39
N GLY A 271 5.99 -8.26 -1.07
CA GLY A 271 5.24 -9.10 -2.01
C GLY A 271 4.06 -8.36 -2.65
N ALA A 272 3.55 -8.88 -3.78
CA ALA A 272 2.35 -8.34 -4.41
C ALA A 272 1.09 -8.51 -3.53
N HIS A 273 0.41 -7.41 -3.23
CA HIS A 273 -0.81 -7.38 -2.40
C HIS A 273 -1.71 -6.18 -2.75
N SER A 274 -2.94 -6.18 -2.24
CA SER A 274 -3.81 -5.00 -2.13
C SER A 274 -4.03 -4.67 -0.65
N ASP A 275 -4.25 -3.40 -0.34
CA ASP A 275 -4.53 -2.97 1.03
C ASP A 275 -5.97 -3.30 1.40
N TYR A 276 -6.19 -3.71 2.64
CA TYR A 276 -7.53 -4.12 3.11
C TYR A 276 -8.42 -2.92 3.47
N GLY A 277 -7.79 -1.80 3.81
CA GLY A 277 -8.40 -0.66 4.46
C GLY A 277 -9.29 0.23 3.58
N CYS A 278 -9.46 1.49 4.00
CA CYS A 278 -10.11 2.52 3.18
C CYS A 278 -9.10 3.28 2.32
N VAL A 279 -8.18 4.02 2.95
CA VAL A 279 -7.12 4.76 2.26
C VAL A 279 -5.79 4.58 2.97
N THR A 280 -4.72 4.53 2.17
CA THR A 280 -3.34 4.52 2.66
C THR A 280 -2.64 5.78 2.19
N LEU A 281 -1.98 6.49 3.12
CA LEU A 281 -1.10 7.61 2.82
C LEU A 281 0.34 7.16 3.04
N LEU A 282 1.10 7.02 1.96
CA LEU A 282 2.46 6.53 1.95
C LEU A 282 3.46 7.67 1.81
N HIS A 283 4.24 7.91 2.86
CA HIS A 283 5.41 8.77 2.82
C HIS A 283 6.68 7.97 2.49
N ILE A 284 7.56 8.53 1.66
CA ILE A 284 8.81 7.87 1.21
C ILE A 284 10.00 8.82 1.27
N ASP A 285 11.19 8.27 1.48
CA ASP A 285 12.46 9.02 1.53
C ASP A 285 13.02 9.44 0.15
N GLY A 286 12.23 9.24 -0.90
CA GLY A 286 12.56 9.49 -2.30
C GLY A 286 13.26 8.33 -3.03
N THR A 287 13.54 7.21 -2.34
CA THR A 287 14.12 6.00 -2.95
C THR A 287 13.02 5.18 -3.64
N ALA A 288 13.22 4.90 -4.94
CA ALA A 288 12.29 4.11 -5.74
C ALA A 288 12.20 2.65 -5.24
N GLY A 289 11.11 1.99 -5.60
CA GLY A 289 10.91 0.56 -5.32
C GLY A 289 9.46 0.12 -5.43
N LEU A 290 8.50 1.02 -5.17
CA LEU A 290 7.07 0.75 -5.33
C LEU A 290 6.73 0.50 -6.79
N GLN A 291 5.98 -0.57 -7.05
CA GLN A 291 5.47 -0.93 -8.38
C GLN A 291 3.97 -1.21 -8.34
N LEU A 292 3.25 -0.78 -9.37
CA LEU A 292 1.81 -1.03 -9.55
C LEU A 292 1.59 -2.02 -10.69
N ALA A 293 0.62 -2.92 -10.52
CA ALA A 293 0.15 -3.75 -11.62
C ALA A 293 -0.90 -2.99 -12.45
N ASP A 294 -0.71 -2.92 -13.76
CA ASP A 294 -1.77 -2.49 -14.67
C ASP A 294 -2.80 -3.62 -14.92
N ILE A 295 -3.83 -3.32 -15.71
CA ILE A 295 -4.91 -4.27 -16.03
C ILE A 295 -4.43 -5.47 -16.87
N ASP A 296 -3.29 -5.34 -17.56
CA ASP A 296 -2.66 -6.43 -18.31
C ASP A 296 -1.66 -7.22 -17.42
N GLY A 297 -1.51 -6.85 -16.15
CA GLY A 297 -0.59 -7.47 -15.19
C GLY A 297 0.86 -7.04 -15.35
N ARG A 298 1.14 -5.95 -16.08
CA ARG A 298 2.50 -5.38 -16.18
C ARG A 298 2.79 -4.50 -14.97
N TRP A 299 4.04 -4.53 -14.52
CA TRP A 299 4.50 -3.79 -13.37
C TRP A 299 5.15 -2.47 -13.79
N HIS A 300 4.73 -1.38 -13.16
CA HIS A 300 5.22 -0.03 -13.45
C HIS A 300 5.80 0.60 -12.18
N ASP A 301 7.01 1.16 -12.26
CA ASP A 301 7.61 1.86 -11.13
C ASP A 301 6.84 3.16 -10.84
N VAL A 302 6.67 3.47 -9.55
CA VAL A 302 6.00 4.70 -9.10
C VAL A 302 7.03 5.76 -8.73
N ILE A 303 6.84 6.95 -9.27
CA ILE A 303 7.57 8.16 -8.88
C ILE A 303 6.57 9.18 -8.33
N ALA A 304 6.91 9.78 -7.20
CA ALA A 304 6.09 10.81 -6.57
C ALA A 304 6.94 12.07 -6.26
N PRO A 305 6.34 13.27 -6.28
CA PRO A 305 7.02 14.49 -5.89
C PRO A 305 7.56 14.43 -4.44
N PRO A 306 8.74 15.00 -4.15
CA PRO A 306 9.21 15.15 -2.78
C PRO A 306 8.20 15.89 -1.90
N GLY A 307 8.02 15.43 -0.67
CA GLY A 307 7.08 16.02 0.29
C GLY A 307 5.60 15.71 0.01
N SER A 308 5.28 14.92 -1.02
CA SER A 308 3.92 14.43 -1.26
C SER A 308 3.64 13.12 -0.51
N PHE A 309 2.36 12.76 -0.40
CA PHE A 309 1.95 11.40 -0.06
C PHE A 309 1.53 10.67 -1.33
N ILE A 310 2.01 9.44 -1.51
CA ILE A 310 1.40 8.50 -2.45
C ILE A 310 0.16 7.95 -1.77
N VAL A 311 -0.99 8.04 -2.42
CA VAL A 311 -2.27 7.58 -1.93
C VAL A 311 -2.72 6.39 -2.74
N ASN A 312 -3.18 5.36 -2.05
CA ASN A 312 -3.92 4.26 -2.66
C ASN A 312 -5.15 3.90 -1.85
N LEU A 313 -6.07 3.25 -2.55
CA LEU A 313 -7.32 2.78 -1.99
C LEU A 313 -7.19 1.34 -1.54
N GLY A 314 -7.85 1.02 -0.44
CA GLY A 314 -8.00 -0.35 0.01
C GLY A 314 -9.37 -0.95 -0.36
N ASP A 315 -9.51 -2.24 -0.04
CA ASP A 315 -10.67 -3.06 -0.36
C ASP A 315 -11.99 -2.48 0.20
N MET A 316 -11.98 -1.77 1.34
CA MET A 316 -13.23 -1.18 1.88
C MET A 316 -13.80 -0.10 0.98
N LEU A 317 -12.96 0.74 0.38
CA LEU A 317 -13.44 1.78 -0.53
C LEU A 317 -13.86 1.16 -1.87
N ALA A 318 -13.21 0.08 -2.31
CA ALA A 318 -13.68 -0.71 -3.45
C ALA A 318 -15.08 -1.29 -3.17
N ARG A 319 -15.32 -1.86 -1.97
CA ARG A 319 -16.63 -2.38 -1.55
C ARG A 319 -17.71 -1.30 -1.50
N TRP A 320 -17.44 -0.15 -0.88
CA TRP A 320 -18.38 0.99 -0.89
C TRP A 320 -18.76 1.42 -2.30
N THR A 321 -17.84 1.31 -3.25
CA THR A 321 -18.03 1.80 -4.62
C THR A 321 -18.38 0.70 -5.63
N ASN A 322 -18.67 -0.53 -5.18
CA ASN A 322 -18.94 -1.68 -6.05
C ASN A 322 -17.81 -1.96 -7.08
N ASP A 323 -16.54 -1.81 -6.67
CA ASP A 323 -15.32 -1.80 -7.50
C ASP A 323 -15.25 -0.71 -8.58
N ARG A 324 -16.09 0.33 -8.49
CA ARG A 324 -15.94 1.51 -9.35
C ARG A 324 -14.61 2.20 -9.07
N TYR A 325 -14.19 2.23 -7.80
CA TYR A 325 -12.84 2.58 -7.40
C TYR A 325 -12.00 1.32 -7.18
N ARG A 326 -10.73 1.37 -7.60
CA ARG A 326 -9.86 0.20 -7.64
C ARG A 326 -8.90 0.15 -6.45
N ALA A 327 -8.91 -0.96 -5.74
CA ALA A 327 -7.84 -1.37 -4.84
C ALA A 327 -6.77 -2.11 -5.66
N THR A 328 -5.79 -1.36 -6.15
CA THR A 328 -4.81 -1.90 -7.12
C THR A 328 -3.70 -2.68 -6.43
N VAL A 329 -3.38 -3.84 -7.01
CA VAL A 329 -2.28 -4.67 -6.56
C VAL A 329 -0.95 -3.95 -6.78
N HIS A 330 -0.13 -3.91 -5.74
CA HIS A 330 1.16 -3.26 -5.74
C HIS A 330 2.20 -4.11 -5.00
N ARG A 331 3.48 -3.84 -5.24
CA ARG A 331 4.62 -4.53 -4.61
C ARG A 331 5.79 -3.58 -4.43
N VAL A 332 6.83 -4.01 -3.70
CA VAL A 332 8.09 -3.25 -3.58
C VAL A 332 9.28 -4.11 -4.01
N GLN A 333 10.08 -3.60 -4.95
CA GLN A 333 11.40 -4.15 -5.26
C GLN A 333 12.41 -3.72 -4.20
N SER A 334 13.31 -4.63 -3.81
CA SER A 334 14.42 -4.28 -2.93
C SER A 334 15.32 -3.23 -3.61
N PRO A 335 15.70 -2.15 -2.91
CA PRO A 335 16.54 -1.12 -3.50
C PRO A 335 17.96 -1.67 -3.73
N ARG A 336 18.65 -1.16 -4.76
CA ARG A 336 19.99 -1.66 -5.14
C ARG A 336 21.17 -0.83 -4.63
N ILE A 337 20.92 0.42 -4.28
CA ILE A 337 21.98 1.42 -4.04
C ILE A 337 22.08 1.77 -2.55
N ALA A 338 20.96 2.13 -1.96
CA ALA A 338 20.86 2.52 -0.55
C ALA A 338 19.56 1.98 0.01
N ASP A 339 19.51 1.82 1.33
CA ASP A 339 18.29 1.41 2.01
C ASP A 339 17.15 2.37 1.68
N ARG A 340 15.95 1.82 1.53
CA ARG A 340 14.72 2.59 1.31
C ARG A 340 13.93 2.62 2.61
N TYR A 341 13.49 3.81 3.00
CA TYR A 341 12.59 4.02 4.12
C TYR A 341 11.23 4.51 3.63
N SER A 342 10.17 3.95 4.21
CA SER A 342 8.81 4.42 3.95
C SER A 342 7.92 4.29 5.16
N VAL A 343 6.92 5.16 5.24
CA VAL A 343 5.97 5.25 6.35
C VAL A 343 4.54 5.26 5.79
N PRO A 344 3.95 4.10 5.44
CA PRO A 344 2.52 4.02 5.19
C PRO A 344 1.71 4.24 6.48
N THR A 345 0.69 5.08 6.37
CA THR A 345 -0.37 5.25 7.36
C THR A 345 -1.68 4.77 6.74
N PHE A 346 -2.22 3.68 7.28
CA PHE A 346 -3.50 3.08 6.92
C PHE A 346 -4.60 3.75 7.73
N VAL A 347 -5.55 4.39 7.06
CA VAL A 347 -6.64 5.13 7.71
C VAL A 347 -7.96 4.44 7.38
N ASN A 348 -8.56 3.84 8.40
CA ASN A 348 -9.77 3.03 8.25
C ASN A 348 -10.94 3.61 9.07
N PRO A 349 -12.18 3.28 8.69
CA PRO A 349 -13.36 3.74 9.41
C PRO A 349 -13.39 3.21 10.85
N SER A 350 -14.19 3.85 11.70
CA SER A 350 -14.48 3.37 13.06
C SER A 350 -14.91 1.90 13.04
N TYR A 351 -14.56 1.15 14.10
CA TYR A 351 -14.70 -0.31 14.14
C TYR A 351 -16.09 -0.82 13.72
N ASP A 352 -17.17 -0.24 14.23
CA ASP A 352 -18.55 -0.66 13.92
C ASP A 352 -19.14 -0.03 12.65
N THR A 353 -18.36 0.75 11.90
CA THR A 353 -18.84 1.37 10.66
C THR A 353 -19.29 0.31 9.66
N ILE A 354 -20.54 0.43 9.19
CA ILE A 354 -21.09 -0.43 8.14
C ILE A 354 -20.40 -0.11 6.80
N VAL A 355 -19.84 -1.15 6.20
CA VAL A 355 -19.25 -1.16 4.86
C VAL A 355 -20.17 -1.96 3.95
N GLU A 356 -20.96 -1.25 3.16
CA GLU A 356 -21.90 -1.80 2.18
C GLU A 356 -21.89 -0.96 0.90
N CYS A 357 -22.26 -1.54 -0.23
CA CYS A 357 -22.27 -0.81 -1.49
C CYS A 357 -23.16 0.44 -1.41
N LEU A 358 -22.61 1.59 -1.80
CA LEU A 358 -23.36 2.85 -1.88
C LEU A 358 -24.41 2.77 -2.99
N PRO A 359 -25.66 3.20 -2.75
CA PRO A 359 -26.69 3.23 -3.79
C PRO A 359 -26.30 4.05 -5.02
N SER A 360 -25.53 5.13 -4.83
CA SER A 360 -25.00 5.99 -5.90
C SER A 360 -23.94 5.32 -6.79
N CYS A 361 -23.42 4.17 -6.36
CA CYS A 361 -22.42 3.39 -7.07
C CYS A 361 -23.00 2.15 -7.76
N LEU A 362 -24.32 1.91 -7.63
CA LEU A 362 -25.02 0.87 -8.38
C LEU A 362 -25.55 1.43 -9.71
N GLY A 363 -25.25 0.74 -10.81
CA GLY A 363 -25.95 0.94 -12.07
C GLY A 363 -27.40 0.46 -12.00
N GLU A 364 -28.21 0.85 -12.98
CA GLU A 364 -29.60 0.37 -13.08
C GLU A 364 -29.63 -1.16 -13.19
N GLY A 365 -30.33 -1.81 -12.25
CA GLY A 365 -30.43 -3.27 -12.16
C GLY A 365 -29.20 -3.98 -11.58
N GLU A 366 -28.12 -3.26 -11.23
CA GLU A 366 -26.97 -3.86 -10.56
C GLU A 366 -27.28 -4.19 -9.09
N GLN A 367 -26.59 -5.21 -8.58
CA GLN A 367 -26.63 -5.60 -7.18
C GLN A 367 -25.25 -5.44 -6.56
N PRO A 368 -25.15 -5.22 -5.23
CA PRO A 368 -23.88 -5.24 -4.52
C PRO A 368 -23.09 -6.52 -4.81
N LYS A 369 -21.80 -6.38 -5.15
CA LYS A 369 -20.92 -7.52 -5.44
C LYS A 369 -20.49 -8.29 -4.21
N ASP A 370 -20.40 -7.59 -3.08
CA ASP A 370 -19.95 -8.11 -1.79
C ASP A 370 -21.05 -7.94 -0.73
N PRO A 371 -21.13 -8.88 0.24
CA PRO A 371 -22.06 -8.74 1.35
C PRO A 371 -21.64 -7.59 2.29
N THR A 372 -22.63 -7.00 2.95
CA THR A 372 -22.43 -6.01 4.01
C THR A 372 -21.59 -6.59 5.14
N THR A 373 -20.66 -5.79 5.67
CA THR A 373 -19.80 -6.09 6.82
C THR A 373 -19.58 -4.84 7.66
N THR A 374 -18.97 -4.95 8.84
CA THR A 374 -18.37 -3.79 9.52
C THR A 374 -16.89 -3.65 9.19
N SER A 375 -16.34 -2.44 9.38
CA SER A 375 -14.91 -2.14 9.23
C SER A 375 -14.04 -3.09 10.07
N GLY A 376 -14.37 -3.22 11.36
CA GLY A 376 -13.65 -4.06 12.31
C GLY A 376 -13.70 -5.55 11.98
N ALA A 377 -14.88 -6.07 11.61
CA ALA A 377 -15.02 -7.47 11.22
C ALA A 377 -14.25 -7.78 9.93
N TYR A 378 -14.26 -6.85 8.97
CA TYR A 378 -13.49 -7.02 7.74
C TYR A 378 -11.98 -7.04 8.02
N LEU A 379 -11.46 -6.06 8.77
CA LEU A 379 -10.02 -6.02 9.10
C LEU A 379 -9.56 -7.26 9.86
N GLN A 380 -10.32 -7.72 10.86
CA GLN A 380 -10.00 -8.95 11.60
C GLN A 380 -9.90 -10.15 10.68
N SER A 381 -10.92 -10.38 9.83
CA SER A 381 -10.87 -11.53 8.92
C SER A 381 -9.65 -11.52 8.00
N ARG A 382 -9.21 -10.33 7.54
CA ARG A 382 -8.01 -10.19 6.73
C ARG A 382 -6.72 -10.38 7.53
N PHE A 383 -6.67 -9.92 8.78
CA PHE A 383 -5.53 -10.16 9.66
C PHE A 383 -5.38 -11.65 10.01
N ASP A 384 -6.47 -12.35 10.28
CA ASP A 384 -6.46 -13.78 10.60
C ASP A 384 -6.05 -14.65 9.39
N GLU A 385 -6.37 -14.20 8.18
CA GLU A 385 -5.91 -14.80 6.92
C GLU A 385 -4.41 -14.56 6.65
N THR A 386 -3.86 -13.41 7.09
CA THR A 386 -2.52 -12.96 6.71
C THR A 386 -1.45 -13.32 7.74
N PHE A 387 -1.78 -13.20 9.03
CA PHE A 387 -0.80 -13.28 10.13
C PHE A 387 -0.97 -14.58 10.90
N ALA A 388 -0.13 -15.56 10.58
CA ALA A 388 -0.20 -16.91 11.14
C ALA A 388 -0.06 -16.96 12.68
N TYR A 389 0.57 -15.96 13.31
CA TYR A 389 0.75 -15.91 14.76
C TYR A 389 -0.51 -15.44 15.54
N ARG A 390 -1.56 -14.99 14.84
CA ARG A 390 -2.85 -14.62 15.45
C ARG A 390 -3.84 -15.79 15.56
N GLN A 391 -3.49 -16.95 14.98
CA GLN A 391 -4.23 -18.21 15.14
C GLN A 391 -3.75 -18.94 16.38
#